data_AF-A0A0Q8CNU9-F1
#
_entry.id   AF-A0A0Q8CNU9-F1
#
_cell.length_a   1.000
_cell.length_b   1.000
_cell.length_c   1.000
_cell.angle_alpha   90.00
_cell.angle_beta   90.00
_cell.angle_gamma   90.00
#
_symmetry.space_group_name_H-M   'P 1'
#
loop_
_entity.id
_entity.type
_entity.pdbx_description
1 polymer ?
#
loop_
_entity_poly.entity_id
_entity_poly.type
_entity_poly.pdbx_seq_one_letter_code
_entity_poly.pdbx_strand_id
1 'polypeptide(L)'
;MTDNTFRRSGGDIHRLLDEAFAGVDMTPDAQDLKEEVRANLIARVADLEASGRSTTDAARQAIDELGDVRALIADPSAADTVDSAGATTSAPVASVTPPRQTNPWNQNAAYLSARVRPKPAFVVRVVIASLVALAALVVAGLAAAGVLALPLGVTILMIGVGAVAAGWIVGDSLVQETTTNHPMPGRRGAGYALATILTVAGLGLGALIALGAIELWGIAIAAVILVAGIVLFSFLGATQTNRHKAWLRQAQREMSVGNRFEEEPESAARFGIYTAVIWIVAFAAFIVLGFTIGWLWSWLALLAGFVVMMLVLAQMLFGSRKG
;
A
#
# COMPACT_ATOMS: atom_id res chain seq x y z
N MET A 1 -23.75 38.49 27.38
CA MET A 1 -22.72 39.55 27.23
C MET A 1 -21.41 38.84 26.89
N THR A 2 -21.31 38.29 25.67
CA THR A 2 -20.30 37.25 25.34
C THR A 2 -19.84 37.27 23.87
N ASP A 3 -20.09 38.37 23.15
CA ASP A 3 -19.88 38.43 21.69
C ASP A 3 -18.72 39.35 21.26
N ASN A 4 -17.99 39.92 22.22
CA ASN A 4 -16.94 40.94 21.95
C ASN A 4 -15.50 40.41 22.01
N THR A 5 -15.25 39.21 22.52
CA THR A 5 -13.92 38.60 22.64
C THR A 5 -13.45 37.98 21.32
N PHE A 6 -14.32 37.24 20.62
CA PHE A 6 -13.99 36.62 19.32
C PHE A 6 -13.68 37.63 18.21
N ARG A 7 -14.38 38.78 18.16
CA ARG A 7 -14.06 39.85 17.20
C ARG A 7 -12.71 40.54 17.46
N ARG A 8 -12.27 40.61 18.72
CA ARG A 8 -10.96 41.19 19.07
C ARG A 8 -9.82 40.21 18.75
N SER A 9 -9.98 38.94 19.11
CA SER A 9 -8.97 37.90 18.84
C SER A 9 -8.69 37.75 17.34
N GLY A 10 -9.73 37.73 16.50
CA GLY A 10 -9.56 37.70 15.05
C GLY A 10 -8.78 38.91 14.51
N GLY A 11 -9.06 40.12 15.01
CA GLY A 11 -8.39 41.34 14.57
C GLY A 11 -6.89 41.40 14.91
N ASP A 12 -6.50 40.90 16.08
CA ASP A 12 -5.09 40.86 16.50
C ASP A 12 -4.30 39.79 15.73
N ILE A 13 -4.90 38.63 15.47
CA ILE A 13 -4.28 37.55 14.65
C ILE A 13 -4.04 38.05 13.22
N HIS A 14 -5.01 38.73 12.62
CA HIS A 14 -4.87 39.29 11.28
C HIS A 14 -3.69 40.25 11.16
N ARG A 15 -3.57 41.18 12.10
CA ARG A 15 -2.51 42.18 12.10
C ARG A 15 -1.13 41.53 12.23
N LEU A 16 -0.99 40.55 13.11
CA LEU A 16 0.29 39.88 13.35
C LEU A 16 0.67 38.93 12.21
N LEU A 17 -0.31 38.29 11.57
CA LEU A 17 -0.09 37.46 10.38
C LEU A 17 0.31 38.34 9.17
N ASP A 18 -0.32 39.50 8.99
CA ASP A 18 0.05 40.45 7.94
C ASP A 18 1.47 40.99 8.14
N GLU A 19 1.89 41.18 9.40
CA GLU A 19 3.25 41.56 9.77
C GLU A 19 4.27 40.45 9.48
N ALA A 20 3.93 39.19 9.77
CA ALA A 20 4.77 38.03 9.48
C ALA A 20 5.01 37.81 7.97
N PHE A 21 4.00 38.11 7.15
CA PHE A 21 4.08 38.02 5.68
C PHE A 21 4.48 39.34 4.99
N ALA A 22 4.83 40.38 5.76
CA ALA A 22 5.20 41.68 5.19
C ALA A 22 6.47 41.58 4.33
N GLY A 23 6.37 41.93 3.04
CA GLY A 23 7.49 41.88 2.10
C GLY A 23 7.71 40.52 1.41
N VAL A 24 6.75 39.59 1.51
CA VAL A 24 6.67 38.39 0.69
C VAL A 24 5.83 38.69 -0.56
N ASP A 25 6.31 38.28 -1.74
CA ASP A 25 5.52 38.37 -2.98
C ASP A 25 4.27 37.46 -2.88
N MET A 26 3.09 38.05 -2.99
CA MET A 26 1.82 37.34 -2.79
C MET A 26 1.42 36.56 -4.06
N THR A 27 2.02 35.38 -4.23
CA THR A 27 1.61 34.38 -5.23
C THR A 27 0.36 33.61 -4.75
N PRO A 28 -0.35 32.88 -5.63
CA PRO A 28 -1.48 32.03 -5.22
C PRO A 28 -1.09 31.03 -4.11
N ASP A 29 0.08 30.42 -4.23
CA ASP A 29 0.59 29.46 -3.23
C ASP A 29 0.91 30.13 -1.89
N ALA A 30 1.45 31.36 -1.91
CA ALA A 30 1.71 32.14 -0.70
C ALA A 30 0.42 32.59 -0.01
N GLN A 31 -0.62 32.85 -0.79
CA GLN A 31 -1.96 33.20 -0.29
C GLN A 31 -2.63 31.98 0.36
N ASP A 32 -2.52 30.80 -0.25
CA ASP A 32 -3.04 29.55 0.31
C ASP A 32 -2.31 29.18 1.60
N LEU A 33 -0.97 29.29 1.63
CA LEU A 33 -0.16 29.08 2.84
C LEU A 33 -0.56 30.06 3.96
N LYS A 34 -0.85 31.32 3.62
CA LYS A 34 -1.29 32.33 4.59
C LYS A 34 -2.64 31.95 5.22
N GLU A 35 -3.60 31.49 4.44
CA GLU A 35 -4.89 31.03 4.96
C GLU A 35 -4.75 29.73 5.78
N GLU A 36 -3.82 28.84 5.42
CA GLU A 36 -3.49 27.64 6.18
C GLU A 36 -2.89 27.96 7.56
N VAL A 37 -1.83 28.77 7.58
CA VAL A 37 -1.19 29.22 8.82
C VAL A 37 -2.20 29.95 9.70
N ARG A 38 -3.09 30.75 9.11
CA ARG A 38 -4.16 31.44 9.84
C ARG A 38 -5.11 30.46 10.54
N ALA A 39 -5.55 29.41 9.85
CA ALA A 39 -6.44 28.41 10.43
C ALA A 39 -5.77 27.66 11.59
N ASN A 40 -4.50 27.29 11.44
CA ASN A 40 -3.72 26.64 12.49
C ASN A 40 -3.47 27.57 13.68
N LEU A 41 -3.17 28.84 13.44
CA LEU A 41 -2.95 29.82 14.50
C LEU A 41 -4.22 30.05 15.32
N ILE A 42 -5.40 30.13 14.68
CA ILE A 42 -6.68 30.26 15.37
C ILE A 42 -6.94 29.05 16.28
N ALA A 43 -6.69 27.84 15.79
CA ALA A 43 -6.83 26.62 16.59
C ALA A 43 -5.87 26.63 17.79
N ARG A 44 -4.61 27.00 17.57
CA ARG A 44 -3.59 27.06 18.63
C ARG A 44 -3.89 28.12 19.69
N VAL A 45 -4.37 29.30 19.28
CA VAL A 45 -4.80 30.35 20.21
C VAL A 45 -5.97 29.87 21.07
N ALA A 46 -6.95 29.18 20.48
CA ALA A 46 -8.06 28.61 21.24
C ALA A 46 -7.60 27.58 22.30
N ASP A 47 -6.62 26.74 21.97
CA ASP A 47 -6.03 25.79 22.94
C ASP A 47 -5.30 26.52 24.08
N LEU A 48 -4.57 27.58 23.75
CA LEU A 48 -3.86 28.40 24.74
C LEU A 48 -4.82 29.19 25.64
N GLU A 49 -5.92 29.72 25.10
CA GLU A 49 -7.00 30.33 25.88
C GLU A 49 -7.68 29.31 26.79
N ALA A 50 -7.93 28.09 26.30
CA ALA A 50 -8.50 26.99 27.10
C ALA A 50 -7.57 26.57 28.26
N SER A 51 -6.26 26.75 28.10
CA SER A 51 -5.26 26.57 29.17
C SER A 51 -5.19 27.73 30.18
N GLY A 52 -6.05 28.75 30.03
CA GLY A 52 -6.19 29.88 30.95
C GLY A 52 -5.30 31.09 30.63
N ARG A 53 -4.68 31.15 29.44
CA ARG A 53 -3.95 32.34 29.01
C ARG A 53 -4.87 33.44 28.51
N SER A 54 -4.43 34.69 28.65
CA SER A 54 -5.12 35.82 28.05
C SER A 54 -5.06 35.72 26.52
N THR A 55 -6.10 36.17 25.83
CA THR A 55 -6.17 36.17 24.36
C THR A 55 -4.93 36.79 23.70
N THR A 56 -4.44 37.90 24.25
CA THR A 56 -3.28 38.62 23.69
C THR A 56 -1.98 37.84 23.90
N ASP A 57 -1.82 37.17 25.05
CA ASP A 57 -0.62 36.36 25.32
C ASP A 57 -0.64 35.03 24.55
N ALA A 58 -1.83 34.44 24.39
CA ALA A 58 -2.05 33.26 23.56
C ALA A 58 -1.72 33.53 22.08
N ALA A 59 -2.16 34.67 21.54
CA ALA A 59 -1.85 35.07 20.17
C ALA A 59 -0.35 35.31 19.94
N ARG A 60 0.32 36.02 20.86
CA ARG A 60 1.78 36.23 20.75
C ARG A 60 2.57 34.94 20.83
N GLN A 61 2.22 34.09 21.79
CA GLN A 61 2.89 32.80 21.94
C GLN A 61 2.67 31.88 20.73
N ALA A 62 1.47 31.82 20.17
CA ALA A 62 1.21 31.03 18.98
C ALA A 62 2.06 31.47 17.77
N ILE A 63 2.38 32.77 17.69
CA ILE A 63 3.24 33.33 16.63
C ILE A 63 4.71 33.09 16.91
N ASP A 64 5.14 33.22 18.17
CA ASP A 64 6.51 32.88 18.57
C ASP A 64 6.81 31.38 18.33
N GLU A 65 5.81 30.51 18.49
CA GLU A 65 5.87 29.06 18.19
C GLU A 65 5.97 28.77 16.68
N LEU A 66 5.51 29.68 15.81
CA LEU A 66 5.55 29.51 14.34
C LEU A 66 6.97 29.66 13.77
N GLY A 67 7.87 30.36 14.48
CA GLY A 67 9.26 30.56 14.07
C GLY A 67 9.42 31.46 12.83
N ASP A 68 10.56 31.34 12.12
CA ASP A 68 10.86 32.18 10.96
C ASP A 68 10.11 31.70 9.70
N VAL A 69 8.92 32.25 9.47
CA VAL A 69 8.06 31.96 8.31
C VAL A 69 8.75 32.22 6.97
N ARG A 70 9.74 33.12 6.94
CA ARG A 70 10.49 33.41 5.69
C ARG A 70 11.37 32.23 5.29
N ALA A 71 11.87 31.46 6.24
CA ALA A 71 12.61 30.23 5.95
C ALA A 71 11.70 29.14 5.37
N LEU A 72 10.43 29.07 5.80
CA LEU A 72 9.43 28.12 5.29
C LEU A 72 8.98 28.42 3.85
N ILE A 73 8.97 29.70 3.46
CA ILE A 73 8.64 30.12 2.09
C ILE A 73 9.85 29.94 1.14
N ALA A 74 11.07 30.09 1.66
CA ALA A 74 12.30 29.88 0.89
C ALA A 74 12.62 28.39 0.66
N ASP A 75 12.11 27.49 1.51
CA ASP A 75 12.26 26.03 1.38
C ASP A 75 10.91 25.32 1.63
N PRO A 76 10.15 24.96 0.58
CA PRO A 76 8.84 24.30 0.71
C PRO A 76 8.90 22.90 1.35
N SER A 77 10.10 22.43 1.70
CA SER A 77 10.37 21.13 2.33
C SER A 77 10.51 21.21 3.86
N ALA A 78 10.57 22.42 4.45
CA ALA A 78 10.89 22.62 5.87
C ALA A 78 9.67 22.59 6.81
N ALA A 79 8.44 22.67 6.28
CA ALA A 79 7.19 22.68 7.06
C ALA A 79 6.92 21.37 7.84
N ASP A 80 7.66 20.30 7.56
CA ASP A 80 7.46 18.95 8.13
C ASP A 80 8.04 18.74 9.54
N THR A 81 8.65 19.74 10.19
CA THR A 81 9.52 19.49 11.37
C THR A 81 9.08 20.08 12.72
N VAL A 82 7.93 20.75 12.83
CA VAL A 82 7.49 21.35 14.11
C VAL A 82 6.24 20.63 14.64
N ASP A 83 6.40 19.45 15.25
CA ASP A 83 5.41 18.98 16.24
C ASP A 83 5.91 17.78 17.06
N SER A 84 6.36 18.07 18.29
CA SER A 84 6.54 17.10 19.38
C SER A 84 6.65 17.81 20.74
N ALA A 85 5.52 18.14 21.38
CA ALA A 85 5.45 18.30 22.84
C ALA A 85 4.00 18.35 23.39
N GLY A 86 3.61 17.35 24.21
CA GLY A 86 2.61 17.43 25.30
C GLY A 86 1.12 17.23 24.91
N ALA A 87 0.49 16.07 25.08
CA ALA A 87 -0.03 15.42 26.32
C ALA A 87 -1.52 15.73 26.66
N THR A 88 -2.37 14.70 26.49
CA THR A 88 -3.52 14.21 27.34
C THR A 88 -4.41 15.24 28.08
N THR A 89 -5.75 15.20 28.09
CA THR A 89 -6.67 14.09 28.45
C THR A 89 -8.16 14.54 28.32
N SER A 90 -9.07 13.59 28.02
CA SER A 90 -10.49 13.48 28.46
C SER A 90 -11.63 14.25 27.75
N ALA A 91 -12.54 13.45 27.18
CA ALA A 91 -13.90 13.72 26.65
C ALA A 91 -14.96 13.89 27.79
N PRO A 92 -16.30 14.14 27.59
CA PRO A 92 -17.13 13.85 26.39
C PRO A 92 -18.32 14.80 26.05
N VAL A 93 -18.97 14.56 24.89
CA VAL A 93 -20.42 14.25 24.67
C VAL A 93 -20.86 14.65 23.24
N ALA A 94 -21.60 13.74 22.61
CA ALA A 94 -21.95 13.69 21.19
C ALA A 94 -22.98 14.72 20.71
N SER A 95 -22.74 15.29 19.52
CA SER A 95 -23.77 15.83 18.65
C SER A 95 -23.52 15.35 17.21
N VAL A 96 -24.59 14.89 16.57
CA VAL A 96 -24.61 14.36 15.19
C VAL A 96 -24.28 15.51 14.23
N THR A 97 -23.06 15.50 13.71
CA THR A 97 -22.53 16.44 12.71
C THR A 97 -22.67 15.79 11.32
N PRO A 98 -23.03 16.52 10.24
CA PRO A 98 -23.03 15.99 8.87
C PRO A 98 -21.64 15.43 8.51
N PRO A 99 -21.50 14.54 7.51
CA PRO A 99 -20.23 13.90 7.20
C PRO A 99 -19.20 14.98 6.86
N ARG A 100 -18.34 15.24 7.84
CA ARG A 100 -17.17 16.10 7.74
C ARG A 100 -16.39 15.57 6.54
N GLN A 101 -16.23 16.38 5.49
CA GLN A 101 -15.24 16.08 4.46
C GLN A 101 -13.91 15.91 5.18
N THR A 102 -13.47 14.65 5.31
CA THR A 102 -12.25 14.31 6.04
C THR A 102 -11.10 14.72 5.14
N ASN A 103 -10.45 15.80 5.55
CA ASN A 103 -9.29 16.36 4.89
C ASN A 103 -8.26 15.22 4.69
N PRO A 104 -7.72 14.99 3.47
CA PRO A 104 -6.71 13.94 3.20
C PRO A 104 -5.53 13.96 4.19
N TRP A 105 -5.22 15.11 4.77
CA TRP A 105 -4.24 15.33 5.84
C TRP A 105 -4.50 14.51 7.12
N ASN A 106 -5.76 14.14 7.44
CA ASN A 106 -6.07 13.30 8.60
C ASN A 106 -5.60 11.84 8.43
N GLN A 107 -5.48 11.35 7.19
CA GLN A 107 -5.07 9.98 6.93
C GLN A 107 -3.57 9.78 7.15
N ASN A 108 -2.75 10.77 6.79
CA ASN A 108 -1.32 10.79 7.09
C ASN A 108 -1.09 10.80 8.61
N ALA A 109 -1.84 11.62 9.36
CA ALA A 109 -1.78 11.64 10.82
C ALA A 109 -2.21 10.28 11.44
N ALA A 110 -3.26 9.65 10.92
CA ALA A 110 -3.70 8.32 11.35
C ALA A 110 -2.65 7.23 11.02
N TYR A 111 -1.98 7.31 9.87
CA TYR A 111 -0.90 6.40 9.51
C TYR A 111 0.32 6.56 10.43
N LEU A 112 0.74 7.82 10.68
CA LEU A 112 1.89 8.13 11.52
C LEU A 112 1.66 7.67 12.97
N SER A 113 0.46 7.88 13.51
CA SER A 113 0.10 7.41 14.85
C SER A 113 -0.02 5.89 14.96
N ALA A 114 -0.43 5.20 13.88
CA ALA A 114 -0.53 3.74 13.83
C ALA A 114 0.77 3.03 13.39
N ARG A 115 1.83 3.78 13.11
CA ARG A 115 3.08 3.26 12.52
C ARG A 115 3.75 2.26 13.47
N VAL A 116 3.89 1.02 13.02
CA VAL A 116 4.63 -0.02 13.75
C VAL A 116 6.04 -0.12 13.17
N ARG A 117 7.06 0.03 14.02
CA ARG A 117 8.45 -0.19 13.60
C ARG A 117 8.76 -1.69 13.59
N PRO A 118 9.31 -2.24 12.50
CA PRO A 118 9.79 -3.61 12.47
C PRO A 118 10.86 -3.81 13.54
N LYS A 119 10.85 -4.99 14.19
CA LYS A 119 11.93 -5.36 15.11
C LYS A 119 13.24 -5.47 14.32
N PRO A 120 14.36 -4.88 14.77
CA PRO A 120 15.63 -4.95 14.04
C PRO A 120 16.11 -6.40 13.84
N ALA A 121 15.85 -7.27 14.82
CA ALA A 121 16.15 -8.69 14.72
C ALA A 121 15.39 -9.39 13.57
N PHE A 122 14.19 -8.95 13.22
CA PHE A 122 13.47 -9.50 12.06
C PHE A 122 14.22 -9.19 10.77
N VAL A 123 14.64 -7.93 10.59
CA VAL A 123 15.37 -7.47 9.40
C VAL A 123 16.65 -8.28 9.23
N VAL A 124 17.44 -8.43 10.30
CA VAL A 124 18.67 -9.22 10.26
C VAL A 124 18.40 -10.67 9.87
N ARG A 125 17.39 -11.32 10.46
CA ARG A 125 17.04 -12.72 10.12
C ARG A 125 16.60 -12.87 8.66
N VAL A 126 15.77 -11.96 8.14
CA VAL A 126 15.32 -12.01 6.74
C VAL A 126 16.46 -11.76 5.78
N VAL A 127 17.36 -10.81 6.07
CA VAL A 127 18.55 -10.55 5.24
C VAL A 127 19.44 -11.78 5.19
N ILE A 128 19.77 -12.38 6.35
CA ILE A 128 20.59 -13.60 6.41
C ILE A 128 19.91 -14.73 5.64
N ALA A 129 18.62 -14.97 5.88
CA ALA A 129 17.87 -16.03 5.18
C ALA A 129 17.82 -15.78 3.67
N SER A 130 17.71 -14.52 3.22
CA SER A 130 17.69 -14.16 1.80
C SER A 130 19.04 -14.41 1.14
N LEU A 131 20.14 -14.09 1.83
CA LEU A 131 21.50 -14.40 1.37
C LEU A 131 21.72 -15.90 1.26
N VAL A 132 21.28 -16.67 2.26
CA VAL A 132 21.34 -18.14 2.24
C VAL A 132 20.51 -18.72 1.10
N ALA A 133 19.28 -18.23 0.91
CA ALA A 133 18.41 -18.66 -0.17
C ALA A 133 19.03 -18.39 -1.54
N LEU A 134 19.52 -17.16 -1.76
CA LEU A 134 20.16 -16.76 -3.01
C LEU A 134 21.40 -17.59 -3.29
N ALA A 135 22.32 -17.69 -2.32
CA ALA A 135 23.55 -18.47 -2.48
C ALA A 135 23.24 -19.94 -2.81
N ALA A 136 22.29 -20.54 -2.11
CA ALA A 136 21.93 -21.94 -2.32
C ALA A 136 21.29 -22.18 -3.70
N LEU A 137 20.34 -21.34 -4.11
CA LEU A 137 19.68 -21.49 -5.41
C LEU A 137 20.61 -21.16 -6.58
N VAL A 138 21.54 -20.20 -6.43
CA VAL A 138 22.56 -19.90 -7.45
C VAL A 138 23.53 -21.07 -7.61
N VAL A 139 24.06 -21.62 -6.51
CA VAL A 139 24.95 -22.78 -6.56
C VAL A 139 24.24 -23.99 -7.19
N ALA A 140 22.98 -24.23 -6.82
CA ALA A 140 22.17 -25.28 -7.42
C ALA A 140 21.96 -25.07 -8.92
N GLY A 141 21.62 -23.86 -9.35
CA GLY A 141 21.42 -23.52 -10.76
C GLY A 141 22.69 -23.66 -11.60
N LEU A 142 23.83 -23.19 -11.08
CA LEU A 142 25.13 -23.35 -11.74
C LEU A 142 25.54 -24.82 -11.86
N ALA A 143 25.29 -25.62 -10.82
CA ALA A 143 25.54 -27.06 -10.87
C ALA A 143 24.61 -27.78 -11.87
N ALA A 144 23.33 -27.43 -11.87
CA ALA A 144 22.34 -27.97 -12.80
C ALA A 144 22.66 -27.65 -14.27
N ALA A 145 23.22 -26.46 -14.53
CA ALA A 145 23.66 -26.04 -15.85
C ALA A 145 25.01 -26.64 -16.27
N GLY A 146 25.63 -27.48 -15.44
CA GLY A 146 26.94 -28.09 -15.70
C GLY A 146 28.13 -27.15 -15.54
N VAL A 147 27.94 -25.95 -14.99
CA VAL A 147 29.01 -24.98 -14.72
C VAL A 147 29.84 -25.40 -13.50
N LEU A 148 29.19 -25.99 -12.49
CA LEU A 148 29.84 -26.55 -11.30
C LEU A 148 29.68 -28.07 -11.28
N ALA A 149 30.80 -28.80 -11.15
CA ALA A 149 30.81 -30.25 -11.03
C ALA A 149 30.42 -30.71 -9.62
N LEU A 150 29.16 -30.51 -9.22
CA LEU A 150 28.63 -30.99 -7.95
C LEU A 150 27.88 -32.32 -8.12
N PRO A 151 27.99 -33.24 -7.14
CA PRO A 151 27.14 -34.43 -7.11
C PRO A 151 25.66 -34.04 -7.08
N LEU A 152 24.81 -34.81 -7.78
CA LEU A 152 23.36 -34.55 -7.85
C LEU A 152 22.71 -34.39 -6.47
N GLY A 153 23.11 -35.21 -5.50
CA GLY A 153 22.62 -35.11 -4.11
C GLY A 153 22.93 -33.77 -3.45
N VAL A 154 24.08 -33.17 -3.74
CA VAL A 154 24.45 -31.83 -3.25
C VAL A 154 23.60 -30.77 -3.94
N THR A 155 23.38 -30.88 -5.25
CA THR A 155 22.51 -29.95 -6.00
C THR A 155 21.08 -29.95 -5.44
N ILE A 156 20.51 -31.14 -5.19
CA ILE A 156 19.18 -31.28 -4.57
C ILE A 156 19.17 -30.71 -3.15
N LEU A 157 20.22 -30.95 -2.36
CA LEU A 157 20.36 -30.35 -1.02
C LEU A 157 20.35 -28.83 -1.07
N MET A 158 21.08 -28.21 -2.01
CA MET A 158 21.11 -26.75 -2.16
C MET A 158 19.74 -26.18 -2.55
N ILE A 159 18.97 -26.88 -3.40
CA ILE A 159 17.56 -26.52 -3.66
C ILE A 159 16.74 -26.60 -2.38
N GLY A 160 16.90 -27.66 -1.59
CA GLY A 160 16.22 -27.83 -0.30
C GLY A 160 16.54 -26.71 0.69
N VAL A 161 17.82 -26.33 0.83
CA VAL A 161 18.26 -25.20 1.66
C VAL A 161 17.62 -23.89 1.19
N GLY A 162 17.63 -23.64 -0.12
CA GLY A 162 16.99 -22.46 -0.72
C GLY A 162 15.48 -22.41 -0.46
N ALA A 163 14.79 -23.55 -0.62
CA ALA A 163 13.36 -23.69 -0.36
C ALA A 163 13.02 -23.45 1.12
N VAL A 164 13.77 -24.04 2.06
CA VAL A 164 13.59 -23.84 3.50
C VAL A 164 13.81 -22.38 3.89
N ALA A 165 14.85 -21.75 3.38
CA ALA A 165 15.12 -20.34 3.63
C ALA A 165 14.00 -19.43 3.09
N ALA A 166 13.51 -19.68 1.86
CA ALA A 166 12.38 -18.95 1.29
C ALA A 166 11.09 -19.14 2.11
N GLY A 167 10.78 -20.36 2.54
CA GLY A 167 9.63 -20.64 3.39
C GLY A 167 9.74 -19.98 4.76
N TRP A 168 10.92 -19.99 5.37
CA TRP A 168 11.18 -19.29 6.62
C TRP A 168 10.91 -17.80 6.51
N ILE A 169 11.39 -17.15 5.43
CA ILE A 169 11.14 -15.73 5.17
C ILE A 169 9.64 -15.45 5.11
N VAL A 170 8.87 -16.24 4.34
CA VAL A 170 7.42 -16.06 4.21
C VAL A 170 6.72 -16.26 5.56
N GLY A 171 7.06 -17.32 6.30
CA GLY A 171 6.46 -17.60 7.60
C GLY A 171 6.73 -16.51 8.64
N ASP A 172 7.98 -16.10 8.81
CA ASP A 172 8.38 -15.07 9.77
C ASP A 172 7.77 -13.71 9.40
N SER A 173 7.70 -13.38 8.10
CA SER A 173 7.09 -12.14 7.61
C SER A 173 5.59 -12.06 7.91
N LEU A 174 4.87 -13.18 7.80
CA LEU A 174 3.42 -13.20 8.04
C LEU A 174 3.07 -13.11 9.53
N VAL A 175 3.91 -13.64 10.41
CA VAL A 175 3.72 -13.56 11.88
C VAL A 175 4.12 -12.18 12.42
N GLN A 176 4.85 -11.37 11.64
CA GLN A 176 5.20 -10.03 12.05
C GLN A 176 4.00 -9.08 11.99
N GLU A 177 3.84 -8.28 13.04
CA GLU A 177 2.89 -7.17 13.03
C GLU A 177 3.41 -6.05 12.12
N THR A 178 2.51 -5.51 11.30
CA THR A 178 2.80 -4.38 10.41
C THR A 178 1.91 -3.19 10.76
N THR A 179 2.20 -2.03 10.18
CA THR A 179 1.35 -0.83 10.34
C THR A 179 -0.09 -1.09 9.87
N THR A 180 -0.28 -1.95 8.87
CA THR A 180 -1.57 -2.18 8.22
C THR A 180 -2.27 -3.47 8.67
N ASN A 181 -1.53 -4.49 9.11
CA ASN A 181 -2.07 -5.82 9.41
C ASN A 181 -1.72 -6.30 10.82
N HIS A 182 -2.68 -7.02 11.43
CA HIS A 182 -2.42 -7.83 12.62
C HIS A 182 -1.53 -9.04 12.29
N PRO A 183 -0.71 -9.50 13.26
CA PRO A 183 0.18 -10.65 13.07
C PRO A 183 -0.63 -11.93 12.81
N MET A 184 -0.14 -12.79 11.91
CA MET A 184 -0.79 -14.07 11.63
C MET A 184 -0.63 -15.04 12.80
N PRO A 185 -1.65 -15.86 13.13
CA PRO A 185 -1.46 -16.98 14.05
C PRO A 185 -0.34 -17.90 13.55
N GLY A 186 0.59 -18.27 14.44
CA GLY A 186 1.82 -18.99 14.08
C GLY A 186 1.57 -20.28 13.30
N ARG A 187 0.50 -21.03 13.63
CA ARG A 187 0.09 -22.24 12.88
C ARG A 187 -0.19 -21.96 11.40
N ARG A 188 -0.85 -20.84 11.10
CA ARG A 188 -1.14 -20.46 9.70
C ARG A 188 0.09 -19.90 9.01
N GLY A 189 0.90 -19.10 9.70
CA GLY A 189 2.19 -18.64 9.19
C GLY A 189 3.10 -19.81 8.79
N ALA A 190 3.16 -20.86 9.62
CA ALA A 190 3.87 -22.10 9.32
C ALA A 190 3.27 -22.85 8.11
N GLY A 191 1.95 -22.82 7.93
CA GLY A 191 1.31 -23.36 6.73
C GLY A 191 1.75 -22.67 5.44
N TYR A 192 1.83 -21.33 5.45
CA TYR A 192 2.35 -20.56 4.31
C TYR A 192 3.84 -20.80 4.07
N ALA A 193 4.63 -20.95 5.14
CA ALA A 193 6.03 -21.34 5.05
C ALA A 193 6.16 -22.70 4.35
N LEU A 194 5.42 -23.72 4.80
CA LEU A 194 5.43 -25.06 4.20
C LEU A 194 4.99 -25.03 2.73
N ALA A 195 3.92 -24.29 2.40
CA ALA A 195 3.47 -24.12 1.02
C ALA A 195 4.56 -23.54 0.12
N THR A 196 5.32 -22.55 0.63
CA THR A 196 6.46 -21.95 -0.06
C THR A 196 7.59 -22.95 -0.26
N ILE A 197 7.95 -23.71 0.78
CA ILE A 197 8.99 -24.75 0.70
C ILE A 197 8.65 -25.76 -0.39
N LEU A 198 7.43 -26.30 -0.37
CA LEU A 198 6.97 -27.27 -1.36
C LEU A 198 6.99 -26.67 -2.77
N THR A 199 6.51 -25.43 -2.95
CA THR A 199 6.48 -24.78 -4.26
C THR A 199 7.89 -24.56 -4.82
N VAL A 200 8.80 -24.00 -4.02
CA VAL A 200 10.19 -23.76 -4.45
C VAL A 200 10.93 -25.07 -4.70
N ALA A 201 10.75 -26.09 -3.84
CA ALA A 201 11.36 -27.40 -4.05
C ALA A 201 10.84 -28.10 -5.31
N GLY A 202 9.52 -28.08 -5.55
CA GLY A 202 8.90 -28.64 -6.75
C GLY A 202 9.38 -27.96 -8.03
N LEU A 203 9.47 -26.63 -8.03
CA LEU A 203 10.03 -25.87 -9.14
C LEU A 203 11.52 -26.15 -9.35
N GLY A 204 12.31 -26.23 -8.27
CA GLY A 204 13.73 -26.57 -8.35
C GLY A 204 13.97 -27.96 -8.94
N LEU A 205 13.22 -28.97 -8.51
CA LEU A 205 13.28 -30.31 -9.09
C LEU A 205 12.82 -30.31 -10.56
N GLY A 206 11.76 -29.56 -10.88
CA GLY A 206 11.31 -29.35 -12.26
C GLY A 206 12.42 -28.74 -13.15
N ALA A 207 13.17 -27.78 -12.63
CA ALA A 207 14.30 -27.17 -13.32
C ALA A 207 15.44 -28.19 -13.56
N LEU A 208 15.75 -29.06 -12.59
CA LEU A 208 16.74 -30.13 -12.79
C LEU A 208 16.33 -31.09 -13.89
N ILE A 209 15.05 -31.45 -13.98
CA ILE A 209 14.54 -32.32 -15.05
C ILE A 209 14.60 -31.60 -16.41
N ALA A 210 14.19 -30.33 -16.46
CA ALA A 210 14.22 -29.53 -17.69
C ALA A 210 15.65 -29.35 -18.24
N LEU A 211 16.66 -29.30 -17.36
CA LEU A 211 18.08 -29.23 -17.71
C LEU A 211 18.70 -30.61 -17.97
N GLY A 212 17.94 -31.70 -17.88
CA GLY A 212 18.43 -33.06 -18.10
C GLY A 212 19.33 -33.60 -16.97
N ALA A 213 19.37 -32.94 -15.81
CA ALA A 213 20.15 -33.37 -14.65
C ALA A 213 19.50 -34.53 -13.86
N ILE A 214 18.19 -34.74 -14.05
CA ILE A 214 17.41 -35.85 -13.48
C ILE A 214 16.61 -36.52 -14.60
N GLU A 215 16.41 -37.83 -14.49
CA GLU A 215 15.57 -38.61 -15.39
C GLU A 215 14.11 -38.12 -15.44
N LEU A 216 13.47 -38.29 -16.60
CA LEU A 216 12.11 -37.79 -16.87
C LEU A 216 11.04 -38.30 -15.89
N TRP A 217 11.19 -39.51 -15.33
CA TRP A 217 10.23 -40.05 -14.36
C TRP A 217 10.15 -39.20 -13.07
N GLY A 218 11.21 -38.45 -12.76
CA GLY A 218 11.24 -37.51 -11.64
C GLY A 218 10.16 -36.42 -11.73
N ILE A 219 9.57 -36.21 -12.92
CA ILE A 219 8.48 -35.25 -13.10
C ILE A 219 7.27 -35.57 -12.24
N ALA A 220 7.00 -36.85 -11.97
CA ALA A 220 5.90 -37.26 -11.10
C ALA A 220 6.11 -36.75 -9.67
N ILE A 221 7.34 -36.87 -9.14
CA ILE A 221 7.67 -36.39 -7.79
C ILE A 221 7.62 -34.86 -7.74
N ALA A 222 8.26 -34.18 -8.70
CA ALA A 222 8.28 -32.71 -8.77
C ALA A 222 6.85 -32.14 -8.87
N ALA A 223 6.01 -32.75 -9.71
CA ALA A 223 4.62 -32.34 -9.89
C ALA A 223 3.79 -32.52 -8.62
N VAL A 224 3.89 -33.67 -7.93
CA VAL A 224 3.16 -33.91 -6.68
C VAL A 224 3.55 -32.90 -5.60
N ILE A 225 4.84 -32.61 -5.45
CA ILE A 225 5.35 -31.63 -4.49
C ILE A 225 4.82 -30.23 -4.83
N LEU A 226 4.91 -29.82 -6.10
CA LEU A 226 4.44 -28.51 -6.56
C LEU A 226 2.92 -28.35 -6.38
N VAL A 227 2.14 -29.34 -6.82
CA VAL A 227 0.68 -29.35 -6.68
C VAL A 227 0.27 -29.30 -5.21
N ALA A 228 0.93 -30.04 -4.33
CA ALA A 228 0.67 -29.96 -2.89
C ALA A 228 0.91 -28.54 -2.34
N GLY A 229 1.99 -27.86 -2.77
CA GLY A 229 2.25 -26.46 -2.44
C GLY A 229 1.14 -25.52 -2.92
N ILE A 230 0.71 -25.63 -4.17
CA ILE A 230 -0.36 -24.82 -4.77
C ILE A 230 -1.70 -25.04 -4.07
N VAL A 231 -2.07 -26.30 -3.80
CA VAL A 231 -3.30 -26.64 -3.08
C VAL A 231 -3.27 -26.05 -1.67
N LEU A 232 -2.14 -26.15 -0.97
CA LEU A 232 -2.00 -25.59 0.36
C LEU A 232 -2.09 -24.06 0.37
N PHE A 233 -1.44 -23.37 -0.58
CA PHE A 233 -1.61 -21.92 -0.76
C PHE A 233 -3.06 -21.54 -1.02
N SER A 234 -3.73 -22.26 -1.92
CA SER A 234 -5.12 -22.01 -2.30
C SER A 234 -6.06 -22.19 -1.10
N PHE A 235 -5.87 -23.26 -0.34
CA PHE A 235 -6.64 -23.53 0.88
C PHE A 235 -6.41 -22.45 1.96
N LEU A 236 -5.16 -22.07 2.20
CA LEU A 236 -4.83 -21.04 3.20
C LEU A 236 -5.30 -19.65 2.80
N GLY A 237 -5.23 -19.32 1.50
CA GLY A 237 -5.73 -18.07 0.93
C GLY A 237 -7.24 -17.98 1.02
N ALA A 238 -7.95 -19.02 0.60
CA ALA A 238 -9.41 -19.09 0.64
C ALA A 238 -9.98 -19.01 2.07
N THR A 239 -9.23 -19.50 3.06
CA THR A 239 -9.66 -19.49 4.46
C THR A 239 -9.13 -18.27 5.25
N GLN A 240 -8.45 -17.34 4.59
CA GLN A 240 -7.90 -16.16 5.25
C GLN A 240 -9.00 -15.15 5.58
N THR A 241 -9.09 -14.77 6.84
CA THR A 241 -9.96 -13.67 7.29
C THR A 241 -9.26 -12.33 7.12
N ASN A 242 -10.05 -11.26 6.99
CA ASN A 242 -9.53 -9.90 6.91
C ASN A 242 -8.74 -9.58 8.20
N ARG A 243 -7.45 -9.27 8.04
CA ARG A 243 -6.51 -8.97 9.14
C ARG A 243 -6.13 -7.50 9.22
N HIS A 244 -6.74 -6.65 8.40
CA HIS A 244 -6.45 -5.23 8.37
C HIS A 244 -6.89 -4.55 9.68
N LYS A 245 -6.04 -3.67 10.19
CA LYS A 245 -6.32 -2.88 11.40
C LYS A 245 -7.55 -1.99 11.19
N ALA A 246 -8.23 -1.66 12.29
CA ALA A 246 -9.46 -0.87 12.26
C ALA A 246 -9.27 0.49 11.54
N TRP A 247 -8.16 1.17 11.79
CA TRP A 247 -7.84 2.45 11.14
C TRP A 247 -7.76 2.30 9.62
N LEU A 248 -7.11 1.24 9.11
CA LEU A 248 -6.96 1.00 7.68
C LEU A 248 -8.31 0.64 7.04
N ARG A 249 -9.13 -0.16 7.73
CA ARG A 249 -10.50 -0.47 7.27
C ARG A 249 -11.38 0.78 7.23
N GLN A 250 -11.19 1.71 8.16
CA GLN A 250 -11.88 2.99 8.14
C GLN A 250 -11.38 3.86 6.99
N ALA A 251 -10.06 4.03 6.85
CA ALA A 251 -9.46 4.77 5.75
C ALA A 251 -9.90 4.21 4.38
N GLN A 252 -9.98 2.89 4.21
CA GLN A 252 -10.43 2.26 2.97
C GLN A 252 -11.93 2.49 2.70
N ARG A 253 -12.78 2.55 3.73
CA ARG A 253 -14.20 2.92 3.58
C ARG A 253 -14.40 4.41 3.28
N GLU A 254 -13.48 5.25 3.72
CA GLU A 254 -13.49 6.68 3.41
C GLU A 254 -12.92 6.93 2.00
N MET A 255 -11.94 6.14 1.56
CA MET A 255 -11.39 6.17 0.20
C MET A 255 -12.22 5.44 -0.85
N SER A 256 -13.19 4.60 -0.45
CA SER A 256 -14.18 4.10 -1.40
C SER A 256 -15.10 5.27 -1.78
N VAL A 257 -14.56 6.17 -2.60
CA VAL A 257 -15.33 7.07 -3.46
C VAL A 257 -16.30 6.17 -4.19
N GLY A 258 -17.60 6.43 -4.05
CA GLY A 258 -18.65 5.64 -4.68
C GLY A 258 -18.26 5.34 -6.11
N ASN A 259 -17.97 4.07 -6.39
CA ASN A 259 -17.63 3.67 -7.75
C ASN A 259 -18.93 3.79 -8.55
N ARG A 260 -18.88 4.36 -9.76
CA ARG A 260 -20.09 4.50 -10.60
C ARG A 260 -20.83 3.17 -10.76
N PHE A 261 -20.11 2.05 -10.73
CA PHE A 261 -20.68 0.71 -10.77
C PHE A 261 -21.45 0.29 -9.50
N GLU A 262 -21.12 0.84 -8.34
CA GLU A 262 -21.84 0.64 -7.08
C GLU A 262 -23.08 1.54 -6.99
N GLU A 263 -22.98 2.77 -7.50
CA GLU A 263 -24.09 3.72 -7.56
C GLU A 263 -25.11 3.37 -8.66
N GLU A 264 -24.63 2.88 -9.82
CA GLU A 264 -25.42 2.53 -11.00
C GLU A 264 -25.22 1.06 -11.38
N PRO A 265 -26.02 0.11 -10.83
CA PRO A 265 -25.87 -1.32 -11.10
C PRO A 265 -26.05 -1.67 -12.59
N GLU A 266 -26.80 -0.85 -13.33
CA GLU A 266 -26.94 -1.00 -14.79
C GLU A 266 -25.62 -0.78 -15.54
N SER A 267 -24.81 0.20 -15.11
CA SER A 267 -23.51 0.49 -15.72
C SER A 267 -22.54 -0.67 -15.49
N ALA A 268 -22.60 -1.32 -14.31
CA ALA A 268 -21.82 -2.52 -13.99
C ALA A 268 -22.22 -3.72 -14.86
N ALA A 269 -23.53 -3.94 -15.05
CA ALA A 269 -24.03 -5.01 -15.91
C ALA A 269 -23.62 -4.82 -17.37
N ARG A 270 -23.71 -3.58 -17.89
CA ARG A 270 -23.28 -3.24 -19.26
C ARG A 270 -21.77 -3.47 -19.44
N PHE A 271 -20.95 -3.08 -18.46
CA PHE A 271 -19.52 -3.35 -18.47
C PHE A 271 -19.21 -4.85 -18.55
N GLY A 272 -19.90 -5.66 -17.75
CA GLY A 272 -19.76 -7.11 -17.75
C GLY A 272 -20.09 -7.73 -19.13
N ILE A 273 -21.21 -7.31 -19.73
CA ILE A 273 -21.63 -7.78 -21.06
C ILE A 273 -20.58 -7.38 -22.12
N TYR A 274 -20.11 -6.13 -22.13
CA TYR A 274 -19.09 -5.70 -23.09
C TYR A 274 -17.77 -6.43 -22.91
N THR A 275 -17.35 -6.65 -21.67
CA THR A 275 -16.14 -7.42 -21.36
C THR A 275 -16.24 -8.85 -21.90
N ALA A 276 -17.36 -9.53 -21.66
CA ALA A 276 -17.60 -10.88 -22.18
C ALA A 276 -17.55 -10.92 -23.71
N VAL A 277 -18.23 -10.00 -24.39
CA VAL A 277 -18.23 -9.91 -25.86
C VAL A 277 -16.82 -9.66 -26.39
N ILE A 278 -16.08 -8.71 -25.81
CA ILE A 278 -14.70 -8.39 -26.22
C ILE A 278 -13.80 -9.62 -26.13
N TRP A 279 -13.85 -10.36 -25.02
CA TRP A 279 -13.01 -11.54 -24.84
C TRP A 279 -13.41 -12.71 -25.74
N ILE A 280 -14.71 -12.95 -25.94
CA ILE A 280 -15.18 -13.98 -26.89
C ILE A 280 -14.65 -13.67 -28.30
N VAL A 281 -14.75 -12.41 -28.74
CA VAL A 281 -14.24 -11.97 -30.05
C VAL A 281 -12.72 -12.09 -30.11
N ALA A 282 -12.00 -11.68 -29.06
CA ALA A 282 -10.54 -11.75 -29.00
C ALA A 282 -10.03 -13.20 -29.06
N PHE A 283 -10.67 -14.14 -28.35
CA PHE A 283 -10.31 -15.56 -28.41
C PHE A 283 -10.65 -16.19 -29.76
N ALA A 284 -11.81 -15.88 -30.34
CA ALA A 284 -12.16 -16.32 -31.68
C ALA A 284 -11.13 -15.82 -32.71
N ALA A 285 -10.76 -14.55 -32.64
CA ALA A 285 -9.74 -13.96 -33.49
C ALA A 285 -8.36 -14.59 -33.26
N PHE A 286 -7.96 -14.87 -32.02
CA PHE A 286 -6.72 -15.58 -31.70
C PHE A 286 -6.65 -16.94 -32.38
N ILE A 287 -7.73 -17.73 -32.31
CA ILE A 287 -7.79 -19.06 -32.95
C ILE A 287 -7.68 -18.92 -34.48
N VAL A 288 -8.46 -18.01 -35.08
CA VAL A 288 -8.45 -17.77 -36.53
C VAL A 288 -7.08 -17.32 -37.02
N LEU A 289 -6.44 -16.37 -36.32
CA LEU A 289 -5.09 -15.90 -36.65
C LEU A 289 -4.04 -16.99 -36.45
N GLY A 290 -4.20 -17.84 -35.43
CA GLY A 290 -3.33 -18.98 -35.18
C GLY A 290 -3.29 -19.95 -36.35
N PHE A 291 -4.45 -20.22 -36.98
CA PHE A 291 -4.56 -21.09 -38.15
C PHE A 291 -4.20 -20.41 -39.48
N THR A 292 -4.31 -19.09 -39.59
CA THR A 292 -4.11 -18.38 -40.88
C THR A 292 -2.74 -17.73 -41.04
N ILE A 293 -2.22 -17.08 -39.98
CA ILE A 293 -0.96 -16.31 -40.01
C ILE A 293 0.12 -16.99 -39.15
N GLY A 294 -0.30 -17.79 -38.17
CA GLY A 294 0.56 -18.56 -37.27
C GLY A 294 0.48 -18.10 -35.81
N TRP A 295 0.85 -19.03 -34.92
CA TRP A 295 0.72 -18.88 -33.46
C TRP A 295 1.53 -17.74 -32.84
N LEU A 296 2.59 -17.26 -33.51
CA LEU A 296 3.38 -16.14 -33.00
C LEU A 296 2.60 -14.82 -33.07
N TRP A 297 1.82 -14.62 -34.13
CA TRP A 297 1.09 -13.37 -34.39
C TRP A 297 -0.32 -13.35 -33.80
N SER A 298 -0.90 -14.51 -33.49
CA SER A 298 -2.25 -14.60 -32.92
C SER A 298 -2.39 -13.89 -31.58
N TRP A 299 -1.32 -13.78 -30.80
CA TRP A 299 -1.28 -13.05 -29.53
C TRP A 299 -1.70 -11.57 -29.65
N LEU A 300 -1.55 -10.96 -30.83
CA LEU A 300 -2.00 -9.58 -31.07
C LEU A 300 -3.53 -9.42 -30.90
N ALA A 301 -4.33 -10.46 -31.14
CA ALA A 301 -5.77 -10.40 -30.91
C ALA A 301 -6.12 -10.25 -29.42
N LEU A 302 -5.39 -10.94 -28.53
CA LEU A 302 -5.61 -10.82 -27.09
C LEU A 302 -5.17 -9.44 -26.58
N LEU A 303 -4.07 -8.91 -27.10
CA LEU A 303 -3.62 -7.55 -26.80
C LEU A 303 -4.64 -6.50 -27.26
N ALA A 304 -5.18 -6.64 -28.48
CA ALA A 304 -6.22 -5.76 -28.99
C ALA A 304 -7.50 -5.82 -28.14
N GLY A 305 -7.94 -7.03 -27.75
CA GLY A 305 -9.07 -7.21 -26.84
C GLY A 305 -8.86 -6.50 -25.50
N PHE A 306 -7.66 -6.62 -24.92
CA PHE A 306 -7.31 -5.92 -23.70
C PHE A 306 -7.37 -4.39 -23.84
N VAL A 307 -6.83 -3.84 -24.94
CA VAL A 307 -6.86 -2.38 -25.22
C VAL A 307 -8.31 -1.89 -25.32
N VAL A 308 -9.16 -2.59 -26.06
CA VAL A 308 -10.59 -2.24 -26.21
C VAL A 308 -11.30 -2.30 -24.85
N MET A 309 -11.03 -3.31 -24.03
CA MET A 309 -11.58 -3.43 -22.69
C MET A 309 -11.19 -2.24 -21.79
N MET A 310 -9.92 -1.80 -21.85
CA MET A 310 -9.45 -0.63 -21.10
C MET A 310 -10.13 0.66 -21.55
N LEU A 311 -10.35 0.85 -22.86
CA LEU A 311 -11.07 2.01 -23.38
C LEU A 311 -12.54 2.03 -22.91
N VAL A 312 -13.22 0.88 -22.96
CA VAL A 312 -14.60 0.74 -22.46
C VAL A 312 -14.66 1.04 -20.96
N LEU A 313 -13.73 0.49 -20.17
CA LEU A 313 -13.63 0.76 -18.74
C LEU A 313 -13.46 2.26 -18.47
N ALA A 314 -12.50 2.91 -19.14
CA ALA A 314 -12.22 4.34 -18.98
C ALA A 314 -13.44 5.21 -19.34
N GLN A 315 -14.11 4.89 -20.44
CA GLN A 315 -15.30 5.62 -20.87
C GLN A 315 -16.45 5.46 -19.89
N MET A 316 -16.65 4.26 -19.32
CA MET A 316 -17.71 4.04 -18.34
C MET A 316 -17.42 4.69 -17.00
N LEU A 317 -16.16 4.63 -16.55
CA LEU A 317 -15.74 5.18 -15.26
C LEU A 317 -15.71 6.72 -15.26
N PHE A 318 -15.30 7.35 -16.38
CA PHE A 318 -15.06 8.80 -16.45
C PHE A 318 -15.96 9.55 -17.45
N GLY A 319 -16.85 8.86 -18.17
CA GLY A 319 -17.73 9.49 -19.17
C GLY A 319 -18.73 10.45 -18.54
N SER A 320 -18.87 11.65 -19.13
CA SER A 320 -19.68 12.76 -18.64
C SER A 320 -21.11 12.34 -18.25
N ARG A 321 -21.58 12.76 -17.06
CA ARG A 321 -23.00 12.67 -16.68
C ARG A 321 -23.81 13.48 -17.71
N LYS A 322 -24.78 12.83 -18.37
CA LYS A 322 -25.84 13.58 -19.05
C LYS A 322 -26.75 14.10 -17.93
N GLY A 323 -26.67 15.41 -17.68
CA GLY A 323 -27.59 16.12 -16.80
C GLY A 323 -29.01 16.16 -17.36
#